data_AF-A0A239HVI8-F1
#
_entry.id   AF-A0A239HVI8-F1
#
_cell.length_a   1.000
_cell.length_b   1.000
_cell.length_c   1.000
_cell.angle_alpha   90.00
_cell.angle_beta   90.00
_cell.angle_gamma   90.00
#
_symmetry.space_group_name_H-M   'P 1'
#
loop_
_entity.id
_entity.type
_entity.pdbx_description
1 polymer ?
#
loop_
_entity_poly.entity_id
_entity_poly.type
_entity_poly.pdbx_seq_one_letter_code
_entity_poly.pdbx_strand_id
1 'polypeptide(L)'
;MNDHASSLLAEIGQALRDHGLTAAITALIGGTIALLAAVTRRAFTNDAMLARLDRELLAERDRVDRQRAEDRKGDADRLERIEADIRAMRDLMFEAYQRGHTD
;
A
#
# COMPACT_ATOMS: atom_id res chain seq x y z
N MET A 1 -16.58 -6.96 39.27
CA MET A 1 -16.45 -7.77 38.03
C MET A 1 -15.09 -8.46 37.96
N ASN A 2 -14.64 -9.07 39.07
CA ASN A 2 -13.33 -9.75 39.18
C ASN A 2 -13.45 -11.22 39.64
N ASP A 3 -14.65 -11.72 39.96
CA ASP A 3 -14.83 -13.04 40.59
C ASP A 3 -14.68 -14.21 39.61
N HIS A 4 -14.83 -13.97 38.31
CA HIS A 4 -14.79 -15.03 37.28
C HIS A 4 -13.36 -15.53 37.02
N ALA A 5 -12.36 -14.64 37.02
CA ALA A 5 -10.97 -15.03 36.85
C ALA A 5 -10.45 -15.85 38.05
N SER A 6 -10.86 -15.47 39.26
CA SER A 6 -10.57 -16.25 40.48
C SER A 6 -11.27 -17.61 40.49
N SER A 7 -12.52 -17.68 40.00
CA SER A 7 -13.27 -18.94 39.89
C SER A 7 -12.64 -19.91 38.89
N LEU A 8 -12.21 -19.44 37.71
CA LEU A 8 -11.62 -20.29 36.68
C LEU A 8 -10.27 -20.87 37.12
N LEU A 9 -9.43 -20.06 37.77
CA LEU A 9 -8.15 -20.52 38.32
C LEU A 9 -8.34 -21.52 39.46
N ALA A 10 -9.37 -21.34 40.29
CA ALA A 10 -9.72 -22.27 41.35
C ALA A 10 -10.19 -23.63 40.80
N GLU A 11 -11.04 -23.62 39.76
CA GLU A 11 -11.50 -24.84 39.07
C GLU A 11 -10.35 -25.58 38.37
N ILE A 12 -9.45 -24.85 37.70
CA ILE A 12 -8.25 -25.44 37.08
C ILE A 12 -7.34 -26.05 38.16
N GLY A 13 -7.20 -25.38 39.31
CA GLY A 13 -6.44 -25.89 40.44
C GLY A 13 -7.03 -27.17 41.05
N GLN A 14 -8.35 -27.26 41.16
CA GLN A 14 -9.05 -28.48 41.60
C GLN A 14 -8.92 -29.60 40.57
N ALA A 15 -9.17 -29.33 39.29
CA ALA A 15 -9.04 -30.33 38.23
C ALA A 15 -7.60 -30.87 38.09
N LEU A 16 -6.59 -30.03 38.30
CA LEU A 16 -5.19 -30.45 38.32
C LEU A 16 -4.85 -31.28 39.56
N ARG A 17 -5.48 -31.00 40.71
CA ARG A 17 -5.30 -31.79 41.93
C ARG A 17 -5.93 -33.18 41.81
N ASP A 18 -7.08 -33.26 41.17
CA ASP A 18 -7.87 -34.50 41.06
C ASP A 18 -7.45 -35.38 39.87
N HIS A 19 -6.96 -34.77 38.79
CA HIS A 19 -6.65 -35.45 37.53
C HIS A 19 -5.25 -35.11 36.97
N GLY A 20 -4.31 -34.69 37.82
CA GLY A 20 -3.06 -34.01 37.46
C GLY A 20 -2.39 -34.39 36.14
N LEU A 21 -2.18 -35.67 35.87
CA LEU A 21 -1.56 -36.12 34.62
C LEU A 21 -2.46 -35.87 33.40
N THR A 22 -3.73 -36.25 33.48
CA THR A 22 -4.72 -36.09 32.39
C THR A 22 -5.02 -34.61 32.12
N ALA A 23 -5.12 -33.80 33.18
CA ALA A 23 -5.30 -32.36 33.07
C ALA A 23 -4.09 -31.68 32.41
N ALA A 24 -2.87 -32.08 32.79
CA ALA A 24 -1.64 -31.55 32.18
C ALA A 24 -1.53 -31.91 30.69
N ILE A 25 -1.84 -33.15 30.31
CA ILE A 25 -1.83 -33.59 28.90
C ILE A 25 -2.87 -32.81 28.09
N THR A 26 -4.08 -32.64 28.63
CA THR A 26 -5.16 -31.91 27.96
C THR A 26 -4.82 -30.44 27.79
N ALA A 27 -4.27 -29.80 28.82
CA ALA A 27 -3.82 -28.41 28.76
C ALA A 27 -2.68 -28.21 27.76
N LEU A 28 -1.73 -29.17 27.69
CA LEU A 28 -0.64 -29.14 26.72
C LEU A 28 -1.16 -29.25 25.28
N ILE A 29 -2.02 -30.22 25.00
CA ILE A 29 -2.59 -30.43 23.67
C ILE A 29 -3.46 -29.22 23.27
N GLY A 30 -4.38 -28.81 24.14
CA GLY A 30 -5.25 -27.67 23.91
C GLY A 30 -4.48 -26.36 23.73
N GLY A 31 -3.46 -26.13 24.56
CA GLY A 31 -2.57 -24.97 24.46
C GLY A 31 -1.79 -24.95 23.14
N THR A 32 -1.28 -26.10 22.70
CA THR A 32 -0.54 -26.20 21.43
C THR A 32 -1.44 -25.93 20.24
N ILE A 33 -2.66 -26.47 20.23
CA ILE A 33 -3.66 -26.20 19.17
C ILE A 33 -4.05 -24.72 19.15
N ALA A 34 -4.26 -24.11 20.32
CA ALA A 34 -4.58 -22.69 20.42
C ALA A 34 -3.45 -21.79 19.88
N LEU A 35 -2.20 -22.14 20.17
CA LEU A 35 -1.03 -21.43 19.64
C LEU A 35 -0.93 -21.57 18.11
N LEU A 36 -1.11 -22.79 17.58
CA LEU A 36 -1.12 -23.02 16.14
C LEU A 36 -2.23 -22.20 15.47
N ALA A 37 -3.45 -22.25 16.00
CA ALA A 37 -4.58 -21.47 15.47
C ALA A 37 -4.30 -19.95 15.48
N ALA A 38 -3.68 -19.43 16.54
CA ALA A 38 -3.32 -18.03 16.65
C ALA A 38 -2.23 -17.62 15.63
N VAL A 39 -1.17 -18.43 15.49
CA VAL A 39 -0.08 -18.20 14.53
C VAL A 39 -0.61 -18.30 13.10
N THR A 40 -1.39 -19.32 12.78
CA THR A 40 -2.01 -19.53 11.48
C THR A 40 -2.95 -18.38 11.12
N ARG A 41 -3.80 -17.91 12.05
CA ARG A 41 -4.65 -16.73 11.83
C ARG A 41 -3.83 -15.48 11.54
N ARG A 42 -2.71 -15.28 12.25
CA ARG A 42 -1.83 -14.12 12.06
C ARG A 42 -1.08 -14.20 10.72
N ALA A 43 -0.59 -15.37 10.34
CA ALA A 43 0.07 -15.61 9.06
C ALA A 43 -0.89 -15.38 7.89
N PHE A 44 -2.09 -15.97 7.91
CA PHE A 44 -3.09 -15.75 6.85
C PHE A 44 -3.57 -14.30 6.78
N THR A 45 -3.73 -13.62 7.91
CA THR A 45 -4.08 -12.19 7.92
C THR A 45 -2.95 -11.35 7.33
N ASN A 46 -1.69 -11.69 7.61
CA ASN A 46 -0.53 -11.00 7.06
C ASN A 46 -0.44 -11.20 5.54
N ASP A 47 -0.59 -12.42 5.04
CA ASP A 47 -0.54 -12.72 3.61
C ASP A 47 -1.71 -12.07 2.87
N ALA A 48 -2.91 -12.09 3.45
CA ALA A 48 -4.08 -11.41 2.89
C ALA A 48 -3.90 -9.88 2.88
N MET A 49 -3.26 -9.32 3.91
CA MET A 49 -2.94 -7.90 3.99
C MET A 49 -1.86 -7.51 2.98
N LEU A 50 -0.81 -8.32 2.81
CA LEU A 50 0.24 -8.11 1.81
C LEU A 50 -0.34 -8.18 0.39
N ALA A 51 -1.13 -9.20 0.08
CA ALA A 51 -1.77 -9.33 -1.22
C ALA A 51 -2.74 -8.18 -1.53
N ARG A 52 -3.36 -7.59 -0.51
CA ARG A 52 -4.17 -6.38 -0.66
C ARG A 52 -3.30 -5.15 -0.92
N LEU A 53 -2.21 -4.99 -0.18
CA LEU A 53 -1.29 -3.86 -0.32
C LEU A 53 -0.62 -3.87 -1.70
N ASP A 54 -0.24 -5.05 -2.22
CA ASP A 54 0.32 -5.19 -3.57
C ASP A 54 -0.67 -4.74 -4.65
N ARG A 55 -1.95 -5.08 -4.51
CA ARG A 55 -3.01 -4.62 -5.43
C ARG A 55 -3.20 -3.11 -5.37
N GLU A 56 -3.22 -2.54 -4.16
CA GLU A 56 -3.35 -1.09 -3.96
C GLU A 56 -2.12 -0.35 -4.54
N LEU A 57 -0.90 -0.89 -4.35
CA LEU A 57 0.33 -0.33 -4.90
C LEU A 57 0.36 -0.38 -6.43
N LEU A 58 -0.07 -1.50 -7.05
CA LEU A 58 -0.15 -1.61 -8.50
C LEU A 58 -1.12 -0.58 -9.10
N ALA A 59 -2.30 -0.44 -8.50
CA ALA A 59 -3.30 0.53 -8.95
C ALA A 59 -2.78 1.98 -8.85
N GLU A 60 -2.05 2.30 -7.79
CA GLU A 60 -1.46 3.63 -7.61
C GLU A 60 -0.30 3.88 -8.57
N ARG A 61 0.55 2.87 -8.82
CA ARG A 61 1.59 2.99 -9.86
C ARG A 61 0.99 3.27 -11.23
N ASP A 62 -0.02 2.52 -11.63
CA ASP A 62 -0.70 2.74 -12.92
C ASP A 62 -1.35 4.12 -13.02
N ARG A 63 -1.82 4.68 -11.90
CA ARG A 63 -2.34 6.04 -11.84
C ARG A 63 -1.21 7.06 -12.04
N VAL A 64 -0.12 6.93 -11.30
CA VAL A 64 1.04 7.83 -11.38
C VAL A 64 1.68 7.79 -12.76
N ASP A 65 1.83 6.60 -13.36
CA ASP A 65 2.44 6.45 -14.68
C ASP A 65 1.57 7.08 -15.78
N ARG A 66 0.24 6.97 -15.69
CA ARG A 66 -0.68 7.70 -16.56
C ARG A 66 -0.54 9.22 -16.39
N GLN A 67 -0.52 9.69 -15.15
CA GLN A 67 -0.37 11.12 -14.86
C GLN A 67 0.95 11.66 -15.43
N ARG A 68 2.06 10.94 -15.25
CA ARG A 68 3.35 11.30 -15.85
C ARG A 68 3.32 11.31 -17.38
N ALA A 69 2.56 10.42 -18.00
CA ALA A 69 2.41 10.41 -19.46
C ALA A 69 1.61 11.62 -19.96
N GLU A 70 0.54 11.98 -19.24
CA GLU A 70 -0.26 13.18 -19.52
C GLU A 70 0.56 14.45 -19.33
N ASP A 71 1.34 14.55 -18.24
CA ASP A 71 2.22 15.70 -17.97
C ASP A 71 3.26 15.86 -19.09
N ARG A 72 3.93 14.78 -19.50
CA ARG A 72 4.89 14.81 -20.63
C ARG A 72 4.23 15.27 -21.93
N LYS A 73 2.98 14.88 -22.17
CA LYS A 73 2.24 15.31 -23.36
C LYS A 73 1.89 16.80 -23.28
N GLY A 74 1.38 17.27 -22.14
CA GLY A 74 1.05 18.68 -21.94
C GLY A 74 2.28 19.58 -22.08
N ASP A 75 3.43 19.14 -21.56
CA ASP A 75 4.70 19.85 -21.72
C ASP A 75 5.15 19.89 -23.18
N ALA A 76 5.01 18.80 -23.93
CA ALA A 76 5.33 18.76 -25.36
C ALA A 76 4.46 19.73 -26.17
N ASP A 77 3.15 19.72 -25.95
CA ASP A 77 2.21 20.64 -26.62
C ASP A 77 2.53 22.12 -26.28
N ARG A 78 2.96 22.37 -25.02
CA ARG A 78 3.39 23.71 -24.59
C ARG A 78 4.67 24.15 -25.29
N LEU A 79 5.65 23.25 -25.42
CA LEU A 79 6.90 23.54 -26.12
C LEU A 79 6.68 23.79 -27.61
N GLU A 80 5.82 23.01 -28.27
CA GLU A 80 5.47 23.21 -29.68
C GLU A 80 4.87 24.60 -29.91
N ARG A 81 3.98 25.05 -29.02
CA ARG A 81 3.40 26.39 -29.11
C ARG A 81 4.45 27.49 -28.97
N ILE A 82 5.38 27.35 -28.02
CA ILE A 82 6.47 28.30 -27.82
C ILE A 82 7.38 28.34 -29.06
N GLU A 83 7.69 27.18 -29.64
CA GLU A 83 8.51 27.11 -30.85
C GLU A 83 7.83 27.81 -32.04
N ALA A 84 6.52 27.59 -32.22
CA ALA A 84 5.74 28.25 -33.26
C ALA A 84 5.77 29.78 -33.10
N ASP A 85 5.63 30.27 -31.88
CA ASP A 85 5.63 31.71 -31.58
C ASP A 85 7.01 32.34 -31.82
N ILE A 86 8.09 31.66 -31.40
CA ILE A 86 9.48 32.05 -31.69
C ILE A 86 9.69 32.13 -33.21
N ARG A 87 9.19 31.14 -33.96
CA ARG A 87 9.33 31.09 -35.42
C ARG A 87 8.60 32.26 -36.08
N ALA A 88 7.38 32.58 -35.63
CA ALA A 88 6.61 33.71 -36.13
C ALA A 88 7.29 35.05 -35.84
N MET A 89 7.79 35.26 -34.61
CA MET A 89 8.54 36.47 -34.25
C MET A 89 9.81 36.62 -35.09
N ARG A 90 10.55 35.52 -35.29
CA ARG A 90 11.75 35.51 -36.13
C ARG A 90 11.42 35.96 -37.55
N ASP A 91 10.36 35.42 -38.15
CA ASP A 91 9.98 35.73 -39.52
C ASP A 91 9.56 37.21 -39.66
N LEU A 92 8.81 37.75 -38.69
CA LEU A 92 8.46 39.18 -38.62
C LEU A 92 9.70 40.09 -38.56
N MET A 93 10.69 39.74 -37.72
CA MET A 93 11.92 40.52 -37.59
C MET A 93 12.77 40.46 -38.87
N PHE A 94 12.83 39.29 -39.53
CA PHE A 94 13.51 39.16 -40.83
C PHE A 94 12.85 40.01 -41.91
N GLU A 95 11.51 40.01 -41.99
CA GLU A 95 10.78 40.84 -42.96
C GLU A 95 11.04 42.34 -42.72
N ALA A 96 10.97 42.79 -41.47
CA ALA A 96 11.26 44.17 -41.10
C ALA A 96 12.70 44.58 -41.43
N TYR A 97 13.67 43.69 -41.18
CA TYR A 97 15.08 43.92 -41.51
C TYR A 97 15.31 44.02 -43.03
N GLN A 98 14.70 43.14 -43.82
CA GLN A 98 14.83 43.17 -45.28
C GLN A 98 14.22 44.44 -45.88
N ARG A 99 13.05 44.86 -45.39
CA ARG A 99 12.35 46.06 -45.88
C ARG A 99 13.16 47.35 -45.64
N GLY A 100 13.94 47.42 -44.55
CA GLY A 100 14.82 48.55 -44.26
C GLY A 100 16.14 48.61 -45.05
N HIS A 101 16.48 47.57 -45.82
CA HIS A 101 17.64 47.52 -46.71
C HIS A 101 17.27 47.70 -48.20
N THR A 102 15.98 47.68 -48.53
CA THR A 102 15.46 47.81 -49.90
C THR A 102 15.00 49.23 -50.27
N ASP A 103 15.03 50.18 -49.34
CA ASP A 103 14.92 51.64 -49.57
C ASP A 103 16.31 52.28 -49.51
#